data_AF-A0A368EZM2-F1
#
_entry.id   AF-A0A368EZM2-F1
#
_cell.length_a   1.000
_cell.length_b   1.000
_cell.length_c   1.000
_cell.angle_alpha   90.00
_cell.angle_beta   90.00
_cell.angle_gamma   90.00
#
_symmetry.space_group_name_H-M   'P 1'
#
loop_
_entity.id
_entity.type
_entity.pdbx_description
1 polymer ?
#
loop_
_entity_poly.entity_id
_entity_poly.type
_entity_poly.pdbx_seq_one_letter_code
_entity_poly.pdbx_strand_id
1 'polypeptide(L)'
;VVIVPWPSLPHNSVVDPNLSIYRLAHSLAHNDCMLRLDTEFGAVIDVDEIIVPRNGTLLSMVRERFSDASVGALSFSHRSLRLNPPLAAQNFSFGALDFSGVKNATEFELEGPSKVIFRTDAVDLQATHDVRKYRSTSMTLKVSILLIIEPSARIHMPVSL
;
A
#
# COMPACT_ATOMS: atom_id res chain seq x y z
N VAL A 1 5.34 -23.02 10.02
CA VAL A 1 4.35 -22.58 9.01
C VAL A 1 3.20 -23.56 9.02
N VAL A 2 1.98 -23.12 9.35
CA VAL A 2 0.79 -23.97 9.26
C VAL A 2 0.24 -23.81 7.85
N ILE A 3 0.29 -24.86 7.05
CA ILE A 3 -0.34 -24.89 5.74
C ILE A 3 -1.81 -25.25 5.99
N VAL A 4 -2.70 -24.27 5.84
CA VAL A 4 -4.14 -24.51 5.90
C VAL A 4 -4.61 -24.94 4.52
N PRO A 5 -5.25 -26.11 4.37
CA PRO A 5 -5.81 -26.53 3.09
C PRO A 5 -6.95 -25.60 2.71
N TRP A 6 -6.71 -24.77 1.70
CA TRP A 6 -7.72 -23.90 1.12
C TRP A 6 -8.49 -24.65 0.02
N PRO A 7 -9.82 -24.48 -0.11
CA PRO A 7 -10.58 -25.07 -1.21
C PRO A 7 -10.05 -24.63 -2.57
N SER A 8 -9.88 -25.57 -3.49
CA SER A 8 -9.46 -25.30 -4.87
C SER A 8 -10.45 -24.35 -5.56
N LEU A 9 -9.94 -23.46 -6.42
CA LEU A 9 -10.81 -22.74 -7.36
C LEU A 9 -11.45 -23.73 -8.34
N PRO A 10 -12.64 -23.38 -8.88
CA PRO A 10 -13.16 -24.03 -10.08
C PRO A 10 -12.08 -24.07 -11.16
N HIS A 11 -11.86 -25.25 -11.73
CA HIS A 11 -10.92 -25.50 -12.80
C HIS A 11 -11.60 -26.36 -13.87
N ASN A 12 -11.02 -26.39 -15.06
CA ASN A 12 -11.44 -27.30 -16.12
C ASN A 12 -10.22 -27.91 -16.79
N SER A 13 -10.45 -28.75 -17.81
CA SER A 13 -9.38 -29.45 -18.53
C SER A 13 -8.46 -28.54 -19.36
N VAL A 14 -8.81 -27.26 -19.52
CA VAL A 14 -8.09 -26.27 -20.32
C VAL A 14 -7.31 -25.30 -19.43
N VAL A 15 -7.86 -24.91 -18.28
CA VAL A 15 -7.24 -23.97 -17.34
C VAL A 15 -7.41 -24.47 -15.91
N ASP A 16 -6.28 -24.69 -15.25
CA ASP A 16 -6.23 -24.91 -13.80
C ASP A 16 -5.53 -23.72 -13.13
N PRO A 17 -6.29 -22.77 -12.57
CA PRO A 17 -5.72 -21.62 -11.87
C PRO A 17 -5.00 -22.04 -10.58
N ASN A 18 -5.25 -23.24 -10.02
CA ASN A 18 -4.59 -23.69 -8.79
C ASN A 18 -3.10 -24.01 -9.01
N LEU A 19 -2.67 -24.28 -10.24
CA LEU A 19 -1.25 -24.53 -10.57
C LEU A 19 -0.40 -23.25 -10.56
N SER A 20 -1.03 -22.10 -10.76
CA SER A 20 -0.35 -20.81 -10.89
C SER A 20 -0.54 -19.92 -9.65
N ILE A 21 -1.37 -20.35 -8.70
CA ILE A 21 -1.71 -19.55 -7.53
C ILE A 21 -1.08 -20.18 -6.28
N TYR A 22 0.02 -19.59 -5.82
CA TYR A 22 0.40 -19.69 -4.42
C TYR A 22 -0.47 -18.70 -3.64
N ARG A 23 -1.49 -19.20 -2.94
CA ARG A 23 -2.28 -18.39 -1.99
C ARG A 23 -1.47 -18.14 -0.73
N LEU A 24 -0.44 -17.30 -0.84
CA LEU A 24 0.12 -16.68 0.34
C LEU A 24 -0.94 -15.71 0.85
N ALA A 25 -1.33 -15.83 2.13
CA ALA A 25 -2.08 -14.76 2.76
C ALA A 25 -1.33 -13.44 2.52
N HIS A 26 -2.04 -12.34 2.30
CA HIS A 26 -1.49 -11.03 1.96
C HIS A 26 -0.19 -10.68 2.73
N SER A 27 -0.19 -10.86 4.05
CA SER A 27 1.00 -10.63 4.88
C SER A 27 2.16 -11.59 4.60
N LEU A 28 1.90 -12.85 4.27
CA LEU A 28 2.94 -13.81 3.89
C LEU A 28 3.60 -13.43 2.56
N ALA A 29 2.82 -12.96 1.58
CA ALA A 29 3.36 -12.43 0.32
C ALA A 29 4.26 -11.21 0.57
N HIS A 30 3.86 -10.30 1.47
CA HIS A 30 4.69 -9.16 1.84
C HIS A 30 6.01 -9.55 2.46
N ASN A 31 6.00 -10.49 3.40
CA ASN A 31 7.22 -10.94 4.05
C ASN A 31 8.15 -11.66 3.07
N ASP A 32 7.60 -12.45 2.15
CA ASP A 32 8.38 -13.08 1.09
C ASP A 32 9.04 -12.04 0.16
N CYS A 33 8.30 -11.00 -0.25
CA CYS A 33 8.88 -9.87 -0.97
C CYS A 33 9.97 -9.15 -0.15
N MET A 34 9.71 -8.86 1.13
CA MET A 34 10.67 -8.20 2.02
C MET A 34 11.96 -8.98 2.17
N LEU A 35 11.90 -10.31 2.32
CA LEU A 35 13.07 -11.18 2.41
C LEU A 35 13.92 -11.18 1.14
N ARG A 36 13.34 -10.74 0.01
CA ARG A 36 13.99 -10.66 -1.31
C ARG A 36 14.40 -9.24 -1.71
N LEU A 37 14.14 -8.24 -0.86
CA LEU A 37 14.57 -6.86 -1.12
C LEU A 37 16.09 -6.72 -0.96
N ASP A 38 16.72 -6.10 -1.95
CA ASP A 38 18.12 -5.66 -1.92
C ASP A 38 18.19 -4.13 -2.03
N THR A 39 17.45 -3.46 -1.16
CA THR A 39 17.33 -1.99 -1.10
C THR A 39 17.51 -1.51 0.32
N GLU A 40 17.92 -0.24 0.50
CA GLU A 40 18.06 0.39 1.83
C GLU A 40 16.70 0.49 2.56
N PHE A 41 15.65 0.83 1.81
CA PHE A 41 14.29 0.99 2.31
C PHE A 41 13.33 0.08 1.55
N GLY A 42 12.31 -0.40 2.25
CA GLY A 42 11.15 -1.08 1.69
C GLY A 42 9.86 -0.35 2.03
N ALA A 43 8.80 -0.63 1.28
CA ALA A 43 7.46 -0.12 1.56
C ALA A 43 6.41 -1.17 1.17
N VAL A 44 5.30 -1.19 1.91
CA VAL A 44 4.10 -1.96 1.56
C VAL A 44 2.98 -0.94 1.35
N ILE A 45 2.53 -0.82 0.10
CA ILE A 45 1.55 0.17 -0.35
C ILE A 45 0.55 -0.54 -1.27
N ASP A 46 -0.73 -0.24 -1.12
CA ASP A 46 -1.77 -0.82 -1.98
C ASP A 46 -1.72 -0.13 -3.35
N VAL A 47 -2.14 -0.80 -4.42
CA VAL A 47 -1.97 -0.31 -5.81
C VAL A 47 -2.73 1.00 -6.07
N ASP A 48 -3.81 1.21 -5.33
CA ASP A 48 -4.65 2.41 -5.34
C ASP A 48 -4.20 3.45 -4.31
N GLU A 49 -3.04 3.30 -3.70
CA GLU A 49 -2.53 4.26 -2.73
C GLU A 49 -1.18 4.84 -3.13
N ILE A 50 -0.95 6.11 -2.81
CA ILE A 50 0.36 6.75 -3.00
C ILE A 50 0.71 7.56 -1.77
N ILE A 51 2.00 7.57 -1.46
CA ILE A 51 2.60 8.33 -0.37
C ILE A 51 3.16 9.66 -0.91
N VAL A 52 2.67 10.80 -0.41
CA VAL A 52 3.09 12.13 -0.91
C VAL A 52 3.59 13.06 0.21
N PRO A 53 4.88 13.46 0.20
CA PRO A 53 5.45 14.40 1.18
C PRO A 53 4.88 15.80 0.98
N ARG A 54 4.62 16.53 2.08
CA ARG A 54 4.23 17.95 1.97
C ARG A 54 5.36 18.84 1.46
N ASN A 55 6.60 18.50 1.81
CA ASN A 55 7.77 19.31 1.52
C ASN A 55 8.89 18.42 0.96
N GLY A 56 9.52 18.88 -0.12
CA GLY A 56 10.65 18.18 -0.73
C GLY A 56 10.28 16.83 -1.34
N THR A 57 11.25 15.91 -1.38
CA THR A 57 11.06 14.57 -1.96
C THR A 57 10.80 13.53 -0.86
N LEU A 58 10.14 12.43 -1.24
CA LEU A 58 9.86 11.35 -0.30
C LEU A 58 11.18 10.76 0.24
N LEU A 59 12.14 10.51 -0.64
CA LEU A 59 13.41 9.88 -0.27
C LEU A 59 14.23 10.78 0.66
N SER A 60 14.27 12.10 0.44
CA SER A 60 14.97 13.02 1.34
C SER A 60 14.36 13.01 2.74
N MET A 61 13.02 13.06 2.83
CA MET A 61 12.31 12.96 4.10
C MET A 61 12.59 11.62 4.79
N VAL A 62 12.51 10.50 4.06
CA VAL A 62 12.76 9.16 4.60
C VAL A 62 14.18 9.05 5.16
N ARG A 63 15.20 9.52 4.43
CA ARG A 63 16.60 9.53 4.88
C ARG A 63 16.81 10.38 6.13
N GLU A 64 16.21 11.57 6.18
CA GLU A 64 16.27 12.43 7.35
C GLU A 64 15.69 11.73 8.59
N ARG A 65 14.52 11.09 8.45
CA ARG A 65 13.87 10.41 9.57
C ARG A 65 14.60 9.14 10.02
N PHE A 66 15.29 8.44 9.11
CA PHE A 66 16.11 7.27 9.45
C PHE A 66 17.55 7.61 9.86
N SER A 67 17.92 8.90 9.93
CA SER A 67 19.21 9.30 10.50
C SER A 67 19.34 8.92 11.99
N ASP A 68 18.21 8.81 12.69
CA ASP A 68 18.13 8.18 14.00
C ASP A 68 18.13 6.65 13.84
N ALA A 69 19.21 6.02 14.27
CA ALA A 69 19.40 4.57 14.18
C ALA A 69 18.36 3.76 14.98
N SER A 70 17.66 4.38 15.95
CA SER A 70 16.58 3.74 16.69
C SER A 70 15.28 3.62 15.89
N VAL A 71 15.13 4.37 14.79
CA VAL A 71 13.95 4.32 13.93
C VAL A 71 14.14 3.24 12.87
N GLY A 72 13.35 2.16 12.96
CA GLY A 72 13.36 1.07 11.97
C GLY A 72 12.22 1.15 10.97
N ALA A 73 11.15 1.89 11.30
CA ALA A 73 10.02 2.10 10.41
C ALA A 73 9.36 3.47 10.60
N LEU A 74 8.74 3.97 9.54
CA LEU A 74 7.91 5.16 9.50
C LEU A 74 6.48 4.74 9.18
N SER A 75 5.54 5.07 10.06
CA SER A 75 4.12 4.79 9.88
C SER A 75 3.39 6.06 9.47
N PHE A 76 2.70 6.00 8.34
CA PHE A 76 2.01 7.13 7.74
C PHE A 76 0.51 7.04 7.96
N SER A 77 -0.10 8.18 8.25
CA SER A 77 -1.55 8.27 8.49
C SER A 77 -2.29 8.44 7.17
N HIS A 78 -3.45 7.81 7.06
CA HIS A 78 -4.26 7.85 5.85
C HIS A 78 -4.96 9.21 5.65
N ARG A 79 -5.09 9.67 4.40
CA ARG A 79 -5.75 10.94 4.04
C ARG A 79 -6.38 10.81 2.65
N SER A 80 -7.68 10.99 2.53
CA SER A 80 -8.33 10.86 1.22
C SER A 80 -8.26 12.14 0.41
N LEU A 81 -8.22 11.94 -0.91
CA LEU A 81 -8.26 13.03 -1.88
C LEU A 81 -9.57 12.99 -2.65
N ARG A 82 -10.30 14.10 -2.63
CA ARG A 82 -11.49 14.30 -3.46
C ARG A 82 -11.12 15.13 -4.68
N LEU A 83 -11.19 14.50 -5.85
CA LEU A 83 -10.92 15.14 -7.13
C LEU A 83 -12.11 16.02 -7.55
N ASN A 84 -11.81 17.17 -8.15
CA ASN A 84 -12.83 18.09 -8.63
C ASN A 84 -12.45 18.71 -9.98
N PRO A 85 -13.03 18.27 -11.11
CA PRO A 85 -14.11 17.27 -11.22
C PRO A 85 -13.65 15.83 -10.88
N PRO A 86 -14.57 14.89 -10.59
CA PRO A 86 -14.24 13.48 -10.38
C PRO A 86 -13.59 12.83 -11.62
N LEU A 87 -12.71 11.83 -11.41
CA LEU A 87 -12.06 11.06 -12.49
C LEU A 87 -13.05 10.34 -13.41
N ALA A 88 -14.17 9.89 -12.83
CA ALA A 88 -15.19 9.14 -13.53
C ALA A 88 -16.57 9.71 -13.16
N ALA A 89 -17.37 10.01 -14.17
CA ALA A 89 -18.80 10.28 -14.03
C ALA A 89 -19.61 8.99 -14.25
N GLN A 90 -20.94 9.05 -14.09
CA GLN A 90 -21.82 7.89 -14.26
C GLN A 90 -21.66 7.17 -15.62
N ASN A 91 -21.30 7.89 -16.68
CA ASN A 91 -21.05 7.33 -18.02
C ASN A 91 -19.55 7.23 -18.32
N PHE A 92 -18.82 6.50 -17.47
CA PHE A 92 -17.37 6.33 -17.58
C PHE A 92 -16.97 5.49 -18.81
N SER A 93 -15.91 5.94 -19.50
CA SER A 93 -15.10 5.07 -20.36
C SER A 93 -13.63 5.41 -20.17
N PHE A 94 -12.73 4.44 -20.33
CA PHE A 94 -11.29 4.66 -20.20
C PHE A 94 -10.76 5.74 -21.15
N GLY A 95 -11.33 5.86 -22.36
CA GLY A 95 -10.95 6.89 -23.32
C GLY A 95 -11.40 8.31 -22.94
N ALA A 96 -12.30 8.44 -21.97
CA ALA A 96 -12.83 9.71 -21.47
C ALA A 96 -12.24 10.12 -20.11
N LEU A 97 -11.15 9.47 -19.68
CA LEU A 97 -10.46 9.84 -18.43
C LEU A 97 -9.96 11.27 -18.50
N ASP A 98 -10.47 12.11 -17.59
CA ASP A 98 -10.00 13.47 -17.38
C ASP A 98 -9.32 13.58 -16.00
N PHE A 99 -8.03 13.91 -16.03
CA PHE A 99 -7.20 14.09 -14.83
C PHE A 99 -7.16 15.55 -14.37
N SER A 100 -7.90 16.47 -15.00
CA SER A 100 -7.94 17.89 -14.63
C SER A 100 -8.31 18.11 -13.16
N GLY A 101 -9.15 17.22 -12.61
CA GLY A 101 -9.60 17.26 -11.23
C GLY A 101 -8.52 17.04 -10.17
N VAL A 102 -7.34 16.53 -10.56
CA VAL A 102 -6.17 16.42 -9.67
C VAL A 102 -5.68 17.80 -9.23
N LYS A 103 -5.76 18.81 -10.10
CA LYS A 103 -5.25 20.16 -9.81
C LYS A 103 -6.07 20.90 -8.75
N ASN A 104 -7.37 20.62 -8.69
CA ASN A 104 -8.29 21.25 -7.74
C ASN A 104 -8.71 20.27 -6.63
N ALA A 105 -7.94 19.21 -6.45
CA ALA A 105 -8.27 18.18 -5.50
C ALA A 105 -8.20 18.72 -4.07
N THR A 106 -9.14 18.27 -3.24
CA THR A 106 -9.25 18.66 -1.84
C THR A 106 -8.97 17.47 -0.95
N GLU A 107 -8.12 17.66 0.03
CA GLU A 107 -7.84 16.66 1.05
C GLU A 107 -8.94 16.68 2.11
N PHE A 108 -9.28 15.51 2.62
CA PHE A 108 -10.08 15.36 3.82
C PHE A 108 -9.59 14.20 4.67
N GLU A 109 -9.90 14.25 5.96
CA GLU A 109 -9.60 13.15 6.87
C GLU A 109 -10.55 11.99 6.59
N LEU A 110 -9.97 10.84 6.29
CA LEU A 110 -10.66 9.56 6.25
C LEU A 110 -9.84 8.57 7.07
N GLU A 111 -10.45 8.00 8.10
CA GLU A 111 -9.82 6.97 8.89
C GLU A 111 -9.57 5.74 8.00
N GLY A 112 -8.31 5.38 7.88
CA GLY A 112 -7.85 4.26 7.07
C GLY A 112 -6.60 3.66 7.70
N PRO A 113 -6.22 2.44 7.31
CA PRO A 113 -5.08 1.78 7.89
C PRO A 113 -3.78 2.50 7.52
N SER A 114 -2.81 2.52 8.44
CA SER A 114 -1.50 3.11 8.17
C SER A 114 -0.73 2.32 7.13
N LYS A 115 0.16 3.02 6.43
CA LYS A 115 1.18 2.38 5.59
C LYS A 115 2.58 2.65 6.12
N VAL A 116 3.51 1.77 5.77
CA VAL A 116 4.84 1.75 6.36
C VAL A 116 5.92 1.81 5.30
N ILE A 117 6.89 2.70 5.52
CA ILE A 117 8.22 2.61 4.92
C ILE A 117 9.17 2.16 6.02
N PHE A 118 10.08 1.24 5.72
CA PHE A 118 10.94 0.63 6.70
C PHE A 118 12.36 0.46 6.18
N ARG A 119 13.32 0.36 7.10
CA ARG A 119 14.67 -0.08 6.78
C ARG A 119 14.70 -1.61 6.67
N THR A 120 15.22 -2.12 5.56
CA THR A 120 15.26 -3.57 5.30
C THR A 120 16.18 -4.32 6.26
N ASP A 121 17.19 -3.65 6.81
CA ASP A 121 18.11 -4.21 7.81
C ASP A 121 17.54 -4.24 9.24
N ALA A 122 16.49 -3.46 9.51
CA ALA A 122 15.90 -3.32 10.84
C ALA A 122 14.67 -4.20 11.08
N VAL A 123 14.02 -4.70 10.03
CA VAL A 123 12.72 -5.41 10.13
C VAL A 123 12.83 -6.90 9.82
N ASP A 124 12.22 -7.72 10.68
CA ASP A 124 12.18 -9.18 10.58
C ASP A 124 10.84 -9.69 10.07
N LEU A 125 9.75 -9.05 10.48
CA LEU A 125 8.38 -9.48 10.17
C LEU A 125 7.46 -8.27 10.03
N GLN A 126 6.65 -8.27 8.98
CA GLN A 126 5.60 -7.29 8.73
C GLN A 126 4.22 -7.92 8.66
N ALA A 127 3.22 -7.09 8.96
CA ALA A 127 1.88 -7.27 8.44
C ALA A 127 1.60 -6.12 7.44
N THR A 128 0.43 -6.16 6.82
CA THR A 128 0.06 -5.21 5.76
C THR A 128 0.14 -3.74 6.19
N HIS A 129 -0.14 -3.44 7.46
CA HIS A 129 -0.31 -2.07 7.93
C HIS A 129 0.72 -1.65 9.00
N ASP A 130 1.55 -2.59 9.45
CA ASP A 130 2.45 -2.39 10.59
C ASP A 130 3.62 -3.38 10.61
N VAL A 131 4.71 -2.98 11.25
CA VAL A 131 5.83 -3.88 11.56
C VAL A 131 5.50 -4.69 12.80
N ARG A 132 5.67 -6.00 12.71
CA ARG A 132 5.39 -6.95 13.80
C ARG A 132 6.63 -7.30 14.60
N LYS A 133 7.80 -7.33 13.97
CA LYS A 133 9.07 -7.66 14.63
C LYS A 133 10.25 -6.94 14.00
N TYR A 134 11.13 -6.42 14.84
CA TYR A 134 12.41 -5.83 14.47
C TYR A 134 13.57 -6.79 14.72
N ARG A 135 14.65 -6.63 13.95
CA ARG A 135 15.94 -7.33 14.10
C ARG A 135 16.78 -6.76 15.23
N SER A 136 16.71 -5.44 15.40
CA SER A 136 17.41 -4.66 16.42
C SER A 136 16.40 -4.02 17.38
N THR A 137 16.90 -3.29 18.38
CA THR A 137 16.07 -2.43 19.25
C THR A 137 15.59 -1.19 18.49
N SER A 138 14.76 -1.41 17.48
CA SER A 138 14.17 -0.37 16.64
C SER A 138 12.70 -0.15 16.95
N MET A 139 12.20 1.04 16.61
CA MET A 139 10.81 1.43 16.78
C MET A 139 10.16 1.94 15.48
N THR A 140 8.84 2.04 15.51
CA THR A 140 8.04 2.77 14.52
C THR A 140 7.89 4.22 14.95
N LEU A 141 8.29 5.15 14.09
CA LEU A 141 7.94 6.57 14.23
C LEU A 141 6.65 6.87 13.45
N LYS A 142 5.64 7.44 14.11
CA LYS A 142 4.45 7.96 13.42
C LYS A 142 4.79 9.26 12.71
N VAL A 143 4.38 9.37 11.46
CA VAL A 143 4.57 10.56 10.63
C VAL A 143 3.21 11.11 10.24
N SER A 144 2.90 12.30 10.74
CA SER A 144 1.60 12.95 10.59
C SER A 144 1.40 13.61 9.22
N ILE A 145 2.44 13.68 8.38
CA ILE A 145 2.55 14.65 7.26
C ILE A 145 2.72 13.94 5.90
N LEU A 146 2.14 12.75 5.73
CA LEU A 146 2.18 12.04 4.45
C LEU A 146 0.79 11.64 4.04
N LEU A 147 0.36 12.13 2.87
CA LEU A 147 -0.92 11.76 2.28
C LEU A 147 -0.78 10.36 1.72
N ILE A 148 -1.62 9.44 2.19
CA ILE A 148 -1.89 8.18 1.50
C ILE A 148 -3.19 8.39 0.71
N ILE A 149 -3.08 8.61 -0.60
CA ILE A 149 -4.24 8.97 -1.42
C ILE A 149 -4.94 7.71 -1.92
N GLU A 150 -6.13 7.43 -1.40
CA GLU A 150 -7.12 6.56 -2.07
C GLU A 150 -7.90 7.42 -3.08
N PRO A 151 -7.77 7.19 -4.41
CA PRO A 151 -8.63 7.80 -5.39
C PRO A 151 -10.02 7.22 -5.19
N SER A 152 -10.93 8.06 -4.69
CA SER A 152 -12.35 7.73 -4.52
C SER A 152 -13.09 7.56 -5.86
N ALA A 153 -12.52 6.82 -6.81
CA ALA A 153 -13.22 6.26 -7.94
C ALA A 153 -13.80 4.92 -7.52
N ARG A 154 -14.89 4.93 -6.73
CA ARG A 154 -15.77 3.75 -6.68
C ARG A 154 -16.41 3.60 -8.04
N ILE A 155 -15.71 2.95 -8.97
CA ILE A 155 -16.31 2.42 -10.19
C ILE A 155 -17.29 1.36 -9.69
N HIS A 156 -18.56 1.73 -9.53
CA HIS A 156 -19.63 0.75 -9.37
C HIS A 156 -19.72 0.01 -10.70
N MET A 157 -18.96 -1.07 -10.86
CA MET A 157 -19.26 -2.03 -11.90
C MET A 157 -20.55 -2.73 -11.48
N PRO A 158 -21.66 -2.59 -12.24
CA PRO A 158 -22.83 -3.42 -12.00
C PRO A 158 -22.41 -4.87 -12.25
N VAL A 159 -22.28 -5.65 -11.18
CA VAL A 159 -22.16 -7.10 -11.27
C VAL A 159 -23.54 -7.61 -11.65
N SER A 160 -23.77 -7.79 -12.95
CA SER A 160 -24.91 -8.55 -13.43
C SER A 160 -24.50 -10.02 -13.36
N LEU A 161 -25.02 -10.75 -12.38
CA LEU A 161 -25.04 -12.22 -12.36
C LEU A 161 -26.26 -12.71 -13.14
#